data_AF-A0A1F9FG36-F1
#
_entry.id   AF-A0A1F9FG36-F1
#
_cell.length_a   1.000
_cell.length_b   1.000
_cell.length_c   1.000
_cell.angle_alpha   90.00
_cell.angle_beta   90.00
_cell.angle_gamma   90.00
#
_symmetry.space_group_name_H-M   'P 1'
#
loop_
_entity.id
_entity.type
_entity.pdbx_description
1 polymer ?
#
loop_
_entity_poly.entity_id
_entity_poly.type
_entity_poly.pdbx_seq_one_letter_code
_entity_poly.pdbx_strand_id
1 'polypeptide(L)'
;MEDDVLPIGIGLSAVGFPFVTHDVAGYQSSTNDPTDQELFFRWASLGALSPAMRTHHGTHARLNVQWFTNAETTAHFKRMAELHVRLFPYLRKLADDAVLPGGLPLWIPLPLLYPDDDVWAIKDQVLLGPSLLVAPVVTRGAVARDVVFPSGRFVPFLGGGAAITGPATVTIDAPVDAIPVFVRLHRHPHRAARRQGHDRDLPVTGRRTTARVPLTKW
;
A
#
# COMPACT_ATOMS: atom_id res chain seq x y z
N MET A 1 6.63 0.29 -11.93
CA MET A 1 5.19 -0.03 -12.06
C MET A 1 4.69 0.77 -13.25
N GLU A 2 3.66 0.34 -13.99
CA GLU A 2 2.95 1.35 -14.80
C GLU A 2 2.42 2.38 -13.80
N ASP A 3 2.83 3.63 -13.95
CA ASP A 3 2.59 4.70 -12.97
C ASP A 3 1.09 5.02 -12.77
N ASP A 4 0.21 4.35 -13.53
CA ASP A 4 -1.21 4.64 -13.64
C ASP A 4 -2.13 3.73 -12.81
N VAL A 5 -1.67 2.56 -12.32
CA VAL A 5 -2.54 1.63 -11.57
C VAL A 5 -3.14 2.27 -10.31
N LEU A 6 -2.29 2.96 -9.52
CA LEU A 6 -2.73 3.63 -8.30
C LEU A 6 -3.58 4.87 -8.61
N PRO A 7 -3.17 5.81 -9.50
CA PRO A 7 -4.03 6.93 -9.87
C PRO A 7 -5.41 6.51 -10.39
N ILE A 8 -5.48 5.49 -11.26
CA ILE A 8 -6.75 4.95 -11.77
C ILE A 8 -7.58 4.38 -10.62
N GLY A 9 -6.97 3.57 -9.75
CA GLY A 9 -7.67 2.95 -8.63
C GLY A 9 -8.17 3.95 -7.59
N ILE A 10 -7.37 4.97 -7.28
CA ILE A 10 -7.73 6.09 -6.41
C ILE A 10 -8.89 6.87 -7.01
N GLY A 11 -8.81 7.21 -8.31
CA GLY A 11 -9.87 7.93 -9.02
C GLY A 11 -11.19 7.17 -9.04
N LEU A 12 -11.16 5.87 -9.40
CA LEU A 12 -12.34 5.00 -9.37
C LEU A 12 -12.95 4.90 -7.96
N SER A 13 -12.10 4.74 -6.95
CA SER A 13 -12.55 4.66 -5.56
C SER A 13 -13.20 5.95 -5.08
N ALA A 14 -12.67 7.12 -5.50
CA ALA A 14 -13.24 8.43 -5.18
C ALA A 14 -14.63 8.66 -5.79
N VAL A 15 -14.94 8.01 -6.93
CA VAL A 15 -16.23 8.15 -7.64
C VAL A 15 -17.18 6.97 -7.40
N GLY A 16 -16.95 6.18 -6.36
CA GLY A 16 -17.92 5.18 -5.88
C GLY A 16 -17.75 3.78 -6.45
N PHE A 17 -16.57 3.43 -6.97
CA PHE A 17 -16.22 2.03 -7.28
C PHE A 17 -15.47 1.42 -6.09
N PRO A 18 -16.15 0.69 -5.19
CA PRO A 18 -15.51 0.20 -3.96
C PRO A 18 -14.51 -0.93 -4.17
N PHE A 19 -14.64 -1.66 -5.28
CA PHE A 19 -13.81 -2.79 -5.65
C PHE A 19 -12.95 -2.45 -6.87
N VAL A 20 -11.69 -2.13 -6.63
CA VAL A 20 -10.68 -1.94 -7.68
C VAL A 20 -9.75 -3.13 -7.68
N THR A 21 -9.43 -3.64 -8.87
CA THR A 21 -8.41 -4.67 -9.06
C THR A 21 -7.56 -4.33 -10.28
N HIS A 22 -6.44 -5.02 -10.41
CA HIS A 22 -5.50 -4.88 -11.50
C HIS A 22 -4.89 -6.26 -11.81
N ASP A 23 -4.29 -6.37 -12.98
CA ASP A 23 -3.56 -7.56 -13.37
C ASP A 23 -2.15 -7.49 -12.79
N VAL A 24 -1.86 -8.33 -11.79
CA VAL A 24 -0.49 -8.49 -11.29
C VAL A 24 0.39 -8.89 -12.47
N ALA A 25 1.47 -8.12 -12.67
CA ALA A 25 2.41 -8.21 -13.80
C ALA A 25 1.90 -7.66 -15.14
N GLY A 26 0.72 -7.02 -15.17
CA GLY A 26 0.15 -6.38 -16.34
C GLY A 26 -0.36 -7.34 -17.42
N TYR A 27 -1.33 -6.87 -18.21
CA TYR A 27 -1.79 -7.58 -19.40
C TYR A 27 -0.77 -7.41 -20.53
N GLN A 28 0.04 -8.44 -20.80
CA GLN A 28 1.06 -8.34 -21.85
C GLN A 28 0.48 -8.38 -23.26
N SER A 29 0.73 -7.35 -24.05
CA SER A 29 0.31 -7.23 -25.44
C SER A 29 1.48 -6.87 -26.36
N SER A 30 1.21 -6.45 -27.59
CA SER A 30 2.22 -5.87 -28.49
C SER A 30 2.51 -4.39 -28.22
N THR A 31 1.73 -3.74 -27.35
CA THR A 31 1.77 -2.28 -27.16
C THR A 31 2.40 -1.85 -25.85
N ASN A 32 2.88 -2.78 -25.03
CA ASN A 32 3.54 -2.50 -23.76
C ASN A 32 4.83 -3.31 -23.57
N ASP A 33 5.71 -2.74 -22.75
CA ASP A 33 6.98 -3.36 -22.42
C ASP A 33 6.77 -4.61 -21.55
N PRO A 34 7.59 -5.67 -21.74
CA PRO A 34 7.50 -6.85 -20.91
C PRO A 34 7.78 -6.58 -19.42
N THR A 35 7.06 -7.29 -18.56
CA THR A 35 7.31 -7.27 -17.12
C THR A 35 8.55 -8.07 -16.75
N ASP A 36 9.53 -7.40 -16.15
CA ASP A 36 10.72 -8.03 -15.55
C ASP A 36 10.48 -8.48 -14.10
N GLN A 37 11.51 -9.09 -13.49
CA GLN A 37 11.40 -9.66 -12.14
C GLN A 37 11.20 -8.58 -11.06
N GLU A 38 11.85 -7.41 -11.19
CA GLU A 38 11.64 -6.30 -10.25
C GLU A 38 10.17 -5.86 -10.28
N LEU A 39 9.66 -5.59 -11.48
CA LEU A 39 8.27 -5.16 -11.65
C LEU A 39 7.30 -6.24 -11.16
N PHE A 40 7.55 -7.51 -11.45
CA PHE A 40 6.76 -8.62 -10.93
C PHE A 40 6.69 -8.61 -9.39
N PHE A 41 7.82 -8.42 -8.70
CA PHE A 41 7.87 -8.42 -7.23
C PHE A 41 7.09 -7.24 -6.64
N ARG A 42 7.32 -6.03 -7.17
CA ARG A 42 6.60 -4.82 -6.75
C ARG A 42 5.10 -4.96 -6.94
N TRP A 43 4.67 -5.50 -8.08
CA TRP A 43 3.26 -5.63 -8.42
C TRP A 43 2.57 -6.75 -7.65
N ALA A 44 3.25 -7.88 -7.42
CA ALA A 44 2.74 -8.95 -6.55
C ALA A 44 2.54 -8.46 -5.11
N SER A 45 3.47 -7.64 -4.61
CA SER A 45 3.37 -7.00 -3.29
C SER A 45 2.16 -6.05 -3.19
N LEU A 46 1.91 -5.24 -4.23
CA LEU A 46 0.71 -4.41 -4.31
C LEU A 46 -0.55 -5.27 -4.38
N GLY A 47 -0.55 -6.33 -5.19
CA GLY A 47 -1.69 -7.24 -5.37
C GLY A 47 -2.13 -7.92 -4.06
N ALA A 48 -1.19 -8.26 -3.18
CA ALA A 48 -1.52 -8.81 -1.86
C ALA A 48 -2.31 -7.84 -0.97
N LEU A 49 -2.13 -6.53 -1.18
CA LEU A 49 -2.78 -5.43 -0.45
C LEU A 49 -3.88 -4.74 -1.29
N SER A 50 -4.39 -5.44 -2.31
CA SER A 50 -5.53 -5.03 -3.12
C SER A 50 -6.80 -5.79 -2.72
N PRO A 51 -8.00 -5.27 -3.05
CA PRO A 51 -9.27 -5.97 -2.89
C PRO A 51 -9.29 -7.41 -3.42
N ALA A 52 -8.57 -7.65 -4.52
CA ALA A 52 -8.36 -8.97 -5.08
C ALA A 52 -6.92 -9.10 -5.57
N MET A 53 -6.31 -10.26 -5.31
CA MET A 53 -5.00 -10.62 -5.85
C MET A 53 -5.18 -11.53 -7.06
N ARG A 54 -4.98 -10.99 -8.28
CA ARG A 54 -5.18 -11.73 -9.53
C ARG A 54 -3.99 -11.56 -10.47
N THR A 55 -3.49 -12.66 -11.02
CA THR A 55 -2.65 -12.64 -12.22
C THR A 55 -3.53 -12.82 -13.46
N HIS A 56 -3.19 -12.17 -14.57
CA HIS A 56 -3.85 -12.41 -15.84
C HIS A 56 -2.82 -12.32 -16.98
N HIS A 57 -2.84 -13.32 -17.85
CA HIS A 57 -1.87 -13.44 -18.93
C HIS A 57 -2.46 -12.81 -20.19
N GLY A 58 -1.79 -11.80 -20.74
CA GLY A 58 -2.20 -11.16 -21.99
C GLY A 58 -1.88 -11.98 -23.24
N THR A 59 -2.08 -11.40 -24.43
CA THR A 59 -1.85 -12.07 -25.72
C THR A 59 -0.41 -12.52 -25.93
N HIS A 60 0.57 -11.88 -25.27
CA HIS A 60 1.99 -12.24 -25.36
C HIS A 60 2.60 -12.66 -24.01
N ALA A 61 1.86 -13.47 -23.25
CA ALA A 61 2.21 -13.91 -21.88
C ALA A 61 3.64 -14.41 -21.66
N ARG A 62 4.26 -15.04 -22.66
CA ARG A 62 5.61 -15.61 -22.57
C ARG A 62 6.72 -14.57 -22.46
N LEU A 63 6.43 -13.30 -22.75
CA LEU A 63 7.38 -12.20 -22.60
C LEU A 63 7.47 -11.71 -21.16
N ASN A 64 6.43 -11.89 -20.36
CA ASN A 64 6.40 -11.46 -18.96
C ASN A 64 7.02 -12.49 -18.03
N VAL A 65 7.72 -12.01 -17.01
CA VAL A 65 7.98 -12.78 -15.80
C VAL A 65 6.64 -13.18 -15.17
N GLN A 66 6.51 -14.46 -14.89
CA GLN A 66 5.37 -15.09 -14.25
C GLN A 66 5.76 -15.57 -12.86
N TRP A 67 4.76 -15.85 -12.02
CA TRP A 67 5.00 -16.39 -10.68
C TRP A 67 5.81 -17.70 -10.72
N PHE A 68 5.65 -18.50 -11.78
CA PHE A 68 6.36 -19.78 -11.99
C PHE A 68 7.63 -19.67 -12.86
N THR A 69 8.12 -18.46 -13.19
CA THR A 69 9.32 -18.31 -14.04
C THR A 69 10.58 -18.92 -13.42
N ASN A 70 10.78 -18.71 -12.12
CA ASN A 70 11.90 -19.30 -11.38
C ASN A 70 11.55 -19.50 -9.89
N ALA A 71 12.49 -20.08 -9.12
CA ALA A 71 12.27 -20.35 -7.70
C ALA A 71 12.05 -19.06 -6.87
N GLU A 72 12.70 -17.94 -7.24
CA GLU A 72 12.58 -16.67 -6.52
C GLU A 72 11.21 -16.02 -6.75
N THR A 73 10.72 -16.01 -8.00
CA THR A 73 9.37 -15.49 -8.33
C THR A 73 8.29 -16.33 -7.66
N THR A 74 8.47 -17.65 -7.61
CA THR A 74 7.53 -18.55 -6.93
C THR A 74 7.53 -18.31 -5.43
N ALA A 75 8.71 -18.20 -4.82
CA ALA A 75 8.83 -17.92 -3.39
C ALA A 75 8.24 -16.55 -3.02
N HIS A 76 8.50 -15.52 -3.82
CA HIS A 76 7.95 -14.18 -3.58
C HIS A 76 6.42 -14.15 -3.72
N PHE A 77 5.88 -14.72 -4.81
CA PHE A 77 4.44 -14.78 -5.02
C PHE A 77 3.74 -15.59 -3.92
N LYS A 78 4.32 -16.71 -3.48
CA LYS A 78 3.81 -17.50 -2.36
C LYS A 78 3.69 -16.67 -1.07
N ARG A 79 4.76 -15.94 -0.69
CA ARG A 79 4.72 -15.07 0.51
C ARG A 79 3.60 -14.02 0.42
N MET A 80 3.46 -13.40 -0.75
CA MET A 80 2.43 -12.38 -0.99
C MET A 80 1.02 -12.98 -1.01
N ALA A 81 0.84 -14.17 -1.57
CA ALA A 81 -0.43 -14.89 -1.53
C ALA A 81 -0.81 -15.31 -0.10
N GLU A 82 0.15 -15.79 0.70
CA GLU A 82 -0.06 -16.10 2.12
C GLU A 82 -0.47 -14.85 2.92
N LEU A 83 0.16 -13.70 2.66
CA LEU A 83 -0.25 -12.41 3.23
C LEU A 83 -1.70 -12.08 2.84
N HIS A 84 -2.04 -12.17 1.55
CA HIS A 84 -3.39 -11.86 1.07
C HIS A 84 -4.45 -12.76 1.73
N VAL A 85 -4.16 -14.06 1.88
CA VAL A 85 -5.03 -15.01 2.58
C VAL A 85 -5.16 -14.64 4.07
N ARG A 86 -4.08 -14.23 4.74
CA ARG A 86 -4.14 -13.79 6.14
C ARG A 86 -4.92 -12.48 6.32
N LEU A 87 -4.91 -11.61 5.31
CA LEU A 87 -5.71 -10.37 5.28
C LEU A 87 -7.18 -10.61 4.91
N PHE A 88 -7.56 -11.80 4.43
CA PHE A 88 -8.91 -12.07 3.95
C PHE A 88 -10.03 -11.69 4.94
N PRO A 89 -9.95 -11.97 6.26
CA PRO A 89 -10.99 -11.52 7.20
C PRO A 89 -11.15 -9.99 7.23
N TYR A 90 -10.04 -9.25 7.12
CA TYR A 90 -10.05 -7.79 7.03
C TYR A 90 -10.65 -7.32 5.72
N LEU A 91 -10.16 -7.84 4.58
CA LEU A 91 -10.66 -7.51 3.25
C LEU A 91 -12.16 -7.82 3.10
N ARG A 92 -12.61 -8.96 3.64
CA ARG A 92 -14.02 -9.35 3.61
C ARG A 92 -14.88 -8.37 4.41
N LYS A 93 -14.44 -7.96 5.60
CA LYS A 93 -15.15 -6.95 6.40
C LYS A 93 -15.27 -5.63 5.65
N LEU A 94 -14.19 -5.18 5.00
CA LEU A 94 -14.25 -3.96 4.18
C LEU A 94 -15.21 -4.11 3.00
N ALA A 95 -15.23 -5.27 2.34
CA ALA A 95 -16.18 -5.57 1.27
C ALA A 95 -17.64 -5.50 1.72
N ASP A 96 -17.93 -6.08 2.90
CA ASP A 96 -19.28 -6.04 3.49
C ASP A 96 -19.68 -4.61 3.89
N ASP A 97 -18.74 -3.81 4.41
CA ASP A 97 -19.00 -2.41 4.78
C ASP A 97 -19.20 -1.51 3.56
N ALA A 98 -18.47 -1.78 2.48
CA ALA A 98 -18.47 -0.94 1.29
C ALA A 98 -19.81 -0.94 0.53
N VAL A 99 -20.65 -1.96 0.72
CA VAL A 99 -21.98 -2.04 0.09
C VAL A 99 -23.09 -1.42 0.93
N LEU A 100 -22.79 -0.96 2.15
CA LEU A 100 -23.75 -0.29 3.01
C LEU A 100 -23.90 1.19 2.61
N PRO A 101 -25.04 1.85 2.94
CA PRO A 101 -25.18 3.29 2.76
C PRO A 101 -24.07 4.06 3.47
N GLY A 102 -23.32 4.87 2.74
CA GLY A 102 -22.17 5.61 3.27
C GLY A 102 -20.91 4.77 3.47
N GLY A 103 -20.88 3.54 2.94
CA GLY A 103 -19.69 2.68 2.93
C GLY A 103 -18.52 3.33 2.21
N LEU A 104 -17.30 3.07 2.69
CA LEU A 104 -16.07 3.54 2.07
C LEU A 104 -15.52 2.49 1.08
N PRO A 105 -14.84 2.92 0.01
CA PRO A 105 -14.13 1.99 -0.88
C PRO A 105 -13.02 1.25 -0.11
N LEU A 106 -12.57 0.10 -0.63
CA LEU A 106 -11.50 -0.66 0.02
C LEU A 106 -10.16 0.07 -0.08
N TRP A 107 -9.86 0.65 -1.24
CA TRP A 107 -8.79 1.63 -1.38
C TRP A 107 -9.36 3.03 -1.15
N ILE A 108 -9.01 3.64 -0.04
CA ILE A 108 -9.50 4.95 0.36
C ILE A 108 -8.43 5.99 -0.02
N PRO A 109 -8.77 6.96 -0.91
CA PRO A 109 -7.94 8.13 -1.15
C PRO A 109 -7.69 8.86 0.17
N LEU A 110 -6.45 9.25 0.45
CA LEU A 110 -6.10 9.96 1.70
C LEU A 110 -6.99 11.20 1.95
N PRO A 111 -7.28 12.07 0.95
CA PRO A 111 -8.13 13.24 1.16
C PRO A 111 -9.54 12.92 1.68
N LEU A 112 -10.05 11.70 1.47
CA LEU A 112 -11.37 11.31 1.94
C LEU A 112 -11.43 11.18 3.48
N LEU A 113 -10.31 10.83 4.13
CA LEU A 113 -10.22 10.75 5.60
C LEU A 113 -9.44 11.90 6.23
N TYR A 114 -8.70 12.66 5.43
CA TYR A 114 -7.84 13.77 5.88
C TYR A 114 -8.01 14.98 4.95
N PRO A 115 -9.21 15.58 4.87
CA PRO A 115 -9.48 16.67 3.94
C PRO A 115 -8.67 17.94 4.24
N ASP A 116 -8.26 18.13 5.50
CA ASP A 116 -7.54 19.31 5.98
C ASP A 116 -6.01 19.16 5.91
N ASP A 117 -5.49 17.96 5.59
CA ASP A 117 -4.06 17.72 5.44
C ASP A 117 -3.61 17.97 3.98
N ASP A 118 -2.32 18.22 3.77
CA ASP A 118 -1.71 18.36 2.43
C ASP A 118 -1.49 17.00 1.76
N VAL A 119 -2.59 16.34 1.38
CA VAL A 119 -2.61 14.98 0.82
C VAL A 119 -3.31 14.88 -0.55
N TRP A 120 -3.83 16.00 -1.06
CA TRP A 120 -4.64 16.06 -2.29
C TRP A 120 -3.88 15.69 -3.57
N ALA A 121 -2.57 15.94 -3.60
CA ALA A 121 -1.72 15.62 -4.74
C ALA A 121 -1.19 14.18 -4.73
N ILE A 122 -1.47 13.40 -3.68
CA ILE A 122 -0.94 12.04 -3.52
C ILE A 122 -1.69 11.09 -4.45
N LYS A 123 -0.92 10.44 -5.33
CA LYS A 123 -1.44 9.51 -6.35
C LYS A 123 -0.82 8.11 -6.29
N ASP A 124 0.11 7.91 -5.36
CA ASP A 124 0.96 6.73 -5.27
C ASP A 124 0.96 6.12 -3.84
N GLN A 125 -0.03 6.51 -3.02
CA GLN A 125 -0.31 5.93 -1.72
C GLN A 125 -1.83 5.85 -1.51
N VAL A 126 -2.26 4.81 -0.81
CA VAL A 126 -3.68 4.61 -0.47
C VAL A 126 -3.80 4.13 0.95
N LEU A 127 -4.98 4.34 1.53
CA LEU A 127 -5.38 3.58 2.69
C LEU A 127 -6.10 2.30 2.22
N LEU A 128 -5.67 1.12 2.66
CA LEU A 128 -6.46 -0.10 2.55
C LEU A 128 -7.37 -0.19 3.78
N GLY A 129 -8.65 0.14 3.57
CA GLY A 129 -9.60 0.40 4.65
C GLY A 129 -9.11 1.49 5.60
N PRO A 130 -9.71 1.67 6.77
CA PRO A 130 -9.32 2.74 7.70
C PRO A 130 -7.98 2.47 8.39
N SER A 131 -7.42 1.25 8.32
CA SER A 131 -6.38 0.80 9.25
C SER A 131 -4.99 0.71 8.63
N LEU A 132 -4.84 0.57 7.31
CA LEU A 132 -3.54 0.32 6.69
C LEU A 132 -3.19 1.42 5.69
N LEU A 133 -2.08 2.12 5.90
CA LEU A 133 -1.47 3.00 4.90
C LEU A 133 -0.52 2.16 4.04
N VAL A 134 -0.75 2.13 2.73
CA VAL A 134 0.02 1.35 1.74
C VAL A 134 0.70 2.31 0.78
N ALA A 135 2.03 2.24 0.70
CA ALA A 135 2.85 3.12 -0.13
C ALA A 135 3.83 2.29 -0.99
N PRO A 136 3.40 1.74 -2.13
CA PRO A 136 4.22 0.89 -3.01
C PRO A 136 5.34 1.67 -3.70
N VAL A 137 6.50 1.05 -3.94
CA VAL A 137 7.51 1.66 -4.82
C VAL A 137 7.07 1.53 -6.28
N VAL A 138 6.90 2.66 -6.97
CA VAL A 138 6.49 2.70 -8.38
C VAL A 138 7.65 2.97 -9.34
N THR A 139 8.76 3.54 -8.85
CA THR A 139 9.97 3.85 -9.63
C THR A 139 10.92 2.65 -9.73
N ARG A 140 11.31 2.30 -10.96
CA ARG A 140 12.30 1.25 -11.27
C ARG A 140 13.65 1.52 -10.59
N GLY A 141 14.27 0.49 -10.02
CA GLY A 141 15.57 0.53 -9.35
C GLY A 141 15.56 1.19 -7.96
N ALA A 142 14.43 1.75 -7.52
CA ALA A 142 14.36 2.43 -6.22
C ALA A 142 14.33 1.41 -5.08
N VAL A 143 15.15 1.64 -4.06
CA VAL A 143 15.25 0.80 -2.84
C VAL A 143 14.74 1.51 -1.58
N ALA A 144 14.17 2.70 -1.76
CA ALA A 144 13.54 3.50 -0.72
C ALA A 144 12.53 4.44 -1.40
N ARG A 145 11.55 4.95 -0.65
CA ARG A 145 10.64 6.01 -1.11
C ARG A 145 10.27 6.95 0.02
N ASP A 146 9.85 8.15 -0.34
CA ASP A 146 9.18 9.02 0.60
C ASP A 146 7.75 8.55 0.81
N VAL A 147 7.35 8.51 2.09
CA VAL A 147 5.99 8.20 2.50
C VAL A 147 5.42 9.41 3.24
N VAL A 148 4.27 9.89 2.77
CA VAL A 148 3.50 10.94 3.43
C VAL A 148 2.57 10.31 4.46
N PHE A 149 2.77 10.67 5.72
CA PHE A 149 1.94 10.29 6.85
C PHE A 149 1.02 11.46 7.20
N PRO A 150 -0.31 11.32 7.04
CA PRO A 150 -1.26 12.33 7.46
C PRO A 150 -1.32 12.43 9.00
N SER A 151 -2.10 13.37 9.51
CA SER A 151 -2.36 13.58 10.93
C SER A 151 -2.76 12.27 11.63
N GLY A 152 -1.93 11.79 12.56
CA GLY A 152 -2.15 10.52 13.24
C GLY A 152 -0.87 9.83 13.68
N ARG A 153 -1.00 8.61 14.21
CA ARG A 153 0.15 7.78 14.63
C ARG A 153 0.12 6.46 13.87
N PHE A 154 1.25 6.09 13.29
CA PHE A 154 1.39 4.96 12.38
C PHE A 154 2.52 4.05 12.85
N VAL A 155 2.32 2.74 12.81
CA VAL A 155 3.36 1.76 13.16
C VAL A 155 3.62 0.84 11.97
N PRO A 156 4.87 0.40 11.72
CA PRO A 156 5.13 -0.57 10.65
C PRO A 156 4.25 -1.81 10.79
N PHE A 157 3.64 -2.26 9.69
CA PHE A 157 2.68 -3.37 9.69
C PHE A 157 3.26 -4.68 10.20
N LEU A 158 4.52 -4.95 9.86
CA LEU A 158 5.27 -6.13 10.31
C LEU A 158 5.91 -5.96 11.69
N GLY A 159 5.68 -4.82 12.37
CA GLY A 159 6.31 -4.50 13.64
C GLY A 159 7.80 -4.15 13.52
N GLY A 160 8.48 -4.07 14.67
CA GLY A 160 9.95 -3.90 14.75
C GLY A 160 10.49 -2.48 14.59
N GLY A 161 9.68 -1.52 14.12
CA GLY A 161 10.08 -0.12 13.99
C GLY A 161 9.32 0.83 14.91
N ALA A 162 9.84 2.05 15.06
CA ALA A 162 9.22 3.10 15.87
C ALA A 162 7.91 3.60 15.25
N ALA A 163 7.00 4.07 16.10
CA ALA A 163 5.81 4.78 15.65
C ALA A 163 6.20 6.10 14.96
N ILE A 164 5.50 6.42 13.88
CA ILE A 164 5.63 7.66 13.12
C ILE A 164 4.38 8.50 13.41
N THR A 165 4.60 9.70 13.94
CA THR A 165 3.53 10.69 14.15
C THR A 165 3.51 11.65 12.97
N GLY A 166 2.38 11.70 12.27
CA GLY A 166 2.13 12.70 11.24
C GLY A 166 1.44 13.96 11.79
N PRO A 167 1.33 15.04 11.00
CA PRO A 167 1.68 15.12 9.59
C PRO A 167 3.20 15.14 9.36
N ALA A 168 3.71 14.23 8.52
CA ALA A 168 5.14 14.10 8.24
C ALA A 168 5.39 13.44 6.89
N THR A 169 6.56 13.73 6.29
CA THR A 169 7.09 12.94 5.16
C THR A 169 8.40 12.30 5.59
N VAL A 170 8.48 10.98 5.46
CA VAL A 170 9.63 10.19 5.93
C VAL A 170 10.12 9.28 4.81
N THR A 171 11.43 9.23 4.58
CA THR A 171 12.04 8.27 3.66
C THR A 171 12.10 6.89 4.30
N ILE A 172 11.43 5.92 3.69
CA ILE A 172 11.31 4.54 4.16
C ILE A 172 12.13 3.62 3.24
N ASP A 173 12.96 2.74 3.81
CA ASP A 173 13.62 1.68 3.04
C ASP A 173 12.57 0.76 2.44
N ALA A 174 12.72 0.42 1.18
CA ALA A 174 11.77 -0.39 0.44
C ALA A 174 12.53 -1.28 -0.55
N PRO A 175 13.23 -2.33 -0.08
CA PRO A 175 13.90 -3.29 -0.97
C PRO A 175 12.90 -3.94 -1.93
N VAL A 176 13.38 -4.51 -3.04
CA VAL A 176 12.54 -4.99 -4.16
C VAL A 176 11.41 -5.94 -3.74
N ASP A 177 11.65 -6.74 -2.71
CA ASP A 177 10.77 -7.76 -2.18
C ASP A 177 9.87 -7.28 -1.03
N ALA A 178 9.81 -5.97 -0.78
CA ALA A 178 9.00 -5.37 0.27
C ALA A 178 8.21 -4.14 -0.21
N ILE A 179 7.03 -3.98 0.39
CA ILE A 179 6.16 -2.82 0.26
C ILE A 179 6.02 -2.10 1.61
N PRO A 180 6.25 -0.78 1.68
CA PRO A 180 5.92 0.01 2.86
C PRO A 180 4.42 -0.06 3.21
N VAL A 181 4.13 -0.59 4.40
CA VAL A 181 2.77 -0.68 4.97
C VAL A 181 2.80 -0.30 6.44
N PHE A 182 1.87 0.53 6.85
CA PHE A 182 1.77 1.00 8.23
C PHE A 182 0.35 0.85 8.77
N VAL A 183 0.23 0.36 10.00
CA VAL A 183 -1.02 0.34 10.74
C VAL A 183 -1.25 1.72 11.34
N ARG A 184 -2.39 2.32 11.00
CA ARG A 184 -2.90 3.52 11.68
C ARG A 184 -3.38 3.12 13.07
N LEU A 185 -2.76 3.67 14.10
CA LEU A 185 -3.24 3.54 15.46
C LEU A 185 -4.43 4.49 15.63
N HIS A 186 -5.64 3.96 15.48
CA HIS A 186 -6.85 4.73 15.71
C HIS A 186 -6.88 5.27 17.14
N ARG A 187 -6.95 6.60 17.28
CA ARG A 187 -7.87 7.18 18.26
C ARG A 187 -9.17 7.45 17.52
N HIS A 188 -10.24 6.77 17.92
CA HIS A 188 -11.60 7.16 17.56
C HIS A 188 -11.77 8.67 17.77
N PRO A 189 -12.27 9.43 16.78
CA PRO A 189 -12.89 10.71 17.06
C PRO A 189 -14.28 10.42 17.61
N HIS A 190 -14.37 10.16 18.93
CA HIS A 190 -15.53 10.38 19.81
C HIS A 190 -15.31 9.74 21.18
N ARG A 191 -14.38 10.32 21.97
CA ARG A 191 -14.47 10.55 23.43
C ARG A 191 -13.08 10.87 23.95
N ALA A 192 -12.93 12.08 24.47
CA ALA A 192 -11.78 12.46 25.25
C ALA A 192 -11.64 11.52 26.46
N ALA A 193 -10.51 10.84 26.57
CA ALA A 193 -9.96 10.42 27.85
C ALA A 193 -8.44 10.57 27.82
N ARG A 194 -7.96 11.47 28.66
CA ARG A 194 -6.54 11.66 28.98
C ARG A 194 -6.02 10.39 29.65
N ARG A 195 -4.94 9.81 29.14
CA ARG A 195 -3.84 9.25 29.94
C ARG A 195 -2.55 9.33 29.11
N GLN A 196 -1.56 10.00 29.68
CA GLN A 196 -0.18 10.07 29.18
C GLN A 196 0.53 8.76 29.59
N GLY A 197 1.14 8.09 28.62
CA GLY A 197 2.06 6.98 28.81
C GLY A 197 3.28 7.25 27.96
N HIS A 198 4.44 7.30 28.61
CA HIS A 198 5.74 7.65 28.06
C HIS A 198 6.20 6.55 27.09
N ASP A 199 6.13 6.81 25.79
CA ASP A 199 6.62 5.93 24.74
C ASP A 199 7.60 6.75 23.90
N ARG A 200 8.75 6.17 23.54
CA ARG A 200 9.86 6.90 22.90
C ARG A 200 9.48 7.27 21.47
N ASP A 201 8.82 8.41 21.33
CA ASP A 201 8.49 9.03 20.05
C ASP A 201 9.76 9.62 19.41
N LEU A 202 9.88 9.50 18.09
CA LEU A 202 10.83 10.31 17.33
C LEU A 202 10.19 11.69 17.12
N PRO A 203 10.81 12.79 17.59
CA PRO A 203 10.33 14.12 17.28
C PRO A 203 10.62 14.41 15.80
N VAL A 204 9.58 14.43 14.97
CA VAL A 204 9.68 14.89 13.59
C VAL A 204 8.77 16.09 13.43
N THR A 205 9.27 17.27 13.80
CA THR A 205 8.62 18.55 13.50
C THR A 205 9.00 18.99 12.09
N GLY A 206 8.03 18.98 11.16
CA GLY A 206 7.97 19.85 9.97
C GLY A 206 9.17 19.85 8.99
N ARG A 207 10.14 18.96 9.15
CA ARG A 207 11.29 18.82 8.24
C ARG A 207 11.35 17.39 7.76
N ARG A 208 11.41 17.24 6.44
CA ARG A 208 11.71 16.00 5.73
C ARG A 208 12.89 15.31 6.44
N THR A 209 12.64 14.18 7.09
CA THR A 209 13.70 13.46 7.79
C THR A 209 14.57 12.80 6.73
N THR A 210 15.86 13.15 6.67
CA THR A 210 16.82 12.58 5.71
C THR A 210 17.33 11.18 6.13
N ALA A 211 17.10 10.78 7.38
CA ALA A 211 17.45 9.46 7.87
C ALA A 211 16.42 8.43 7.38
N ARG A 212 16.89 7.36 6.73
CA ARG A 212 16.03 6.27 6.27
C ARG A 212 15.52 5.46 7.45
N VAL A 213 14.25 5.12 7.42
CA VAL A 213 13.65 4.19 8.39
C VAL A 213 13.66 2.79 7.79
N PRO A 214 14.30 1.81 8.43
CA PRO A 214 14.33 0.44 7.93
C PRO A 214 12.93 -0.19 8.00
N LEU A 215 12.59 -0.99 6.99
CA LEU A 215 11.43 -1.89 7.05
C LEU A 215 11.85 -3.28 7.53
N THR A 216 11.03 -3.83 8.41
CA THR A 216 11.03 -5.27 8.66
C THR A 216 10.65 -5.99 7.37
N LYS A 217 11.38 -7.06 7.02
CA LYS A 217 11.10 -7.86 5.81
C LYS A 217 9.92 -8.80 6.04
N TRP A 218 9.18 -9.07 4.96
CA TRP A 218 8.01 -9.97 4.90
C TRP A 218 8.36 -11.44 5.12
#